data_AF-I3TNG8-F1
#
_entry.id   AF-I3TNG8-F1
#
_cell.length_a   1.000
_cell.length_b   1.000
_cell.length_c   1.000
_cell.angle_alpha   90.00
_cell.angle_beta   90.00
_cell.angle_gamma   90.00
#
_symmetry.space_group_name_H-M   'P 1'
#
loop_
_entity.id
_entity.type
_entity.pdbx_description
1 polymer ?
#
loop_
_entity_poly.entity_id
_entity_poly.type
_entity_poly.pdbx_seq_one_letter_code
_entity_poly.pdbx_strand_id
1 'polypeptide(L)'
;MPPPKPAGTRRYLITLAATETPSTGRGLAAAAADTARRARGLQAEAERLGLADHLVWIGPPTAFGMVPVACTAELVEALRASPVVARIEAEAD
;
A
#
# COMPACT_ATOMS: atom_id res chain seq x y z
N MET A 1 -2.11 25.03 9.80
CA MET A 1 -0.94 24.23 10.17
C MET A 1 -1.26 22.80 9.80
N PRO A 2 -0.53 22.12 8.89
CA PRO A 2 -0.79 20.71 8.62
C PRO A 2 -0.53 19.89 9.89
N PRO A 3 -1.25 18.78 10.12
CA PRO A 3 -0.99 17.91 11.26
C PRO A 3 0.48 17.47 11.24
N PRO A 4 1.14 17.41 12.41
CA PRO A 4 2.50 16.88 12.47
C PRO A 4 2.49 15.45 11.94
N LYS A 5 3.43 15.13 11.05
CA LYS A 5 3.61 13.76 10.59
C LYS A 5 3.80 12.85 11.82
N PRO A 6 3.11 11.70 11.90
CA PRO A 6 3.25 10.83 13.05
C PRO A 6 4.71 10.39 13.21
N ALA A 7 5.21 10.47 14.44
CA ALA A 7 6.57 10.06 14.77
C ALA A 7 6.77 8.58 14.42
N GLY A 8 7.96 8.22 13.92
CA GLY A 8 8.27 6.82 13.57
C GLY A 8 7.76 6.34 12.21
N THR A 9 7.42 7.27 11.30
CA THR A 9 7.11 6.92 9.90
C THR A 9 8.31 6.26 9.22
N ARG A 10 8.10 5.10 8.58
CA ARG A 10 9.09 4.37 7.77
C ARG A 10 8.52 4.05 6.39
N ARG A 11 9.41 3.67 5.46
CA ARG A 11 9.01 3.22 4.11
C ARG A 11 8.88 1.71 4.07
N TYR A 12 7.82 1.25 3.42
CA TYR A 12 7.47 -0.15 3.27
C TYR A 12 7.09 -0.43 1.81
N LEU A 13 7.44 -1.59 1.31
CA LEU A 13 6.90 -2.14 0.08
C LEU A 13 5.74 -3.06 0.43
N ILE A 14 4.54 -2.68 -0.01
CA ILE A 14 3.31 -3.45 0.22
C ILE A 14 2.91 -4.16 -1.08
N THR A 15 2.83 -5.48 -1.01
CA THR A 15 2.25 -6.31 -2.08
C THR A 15 0.77 -6.46 -1.82
N LEU A 16 -0.05 -6.04 -2.78
CA LEU A 16 -1.50 -6.12 -2.68
C LEU A 16 -2.01 -7.51 -3.06
N ALA A 17 -3.00 -8.00 -2.34
CA ALA A 17 -3.63 -9.27 -2.65
C ALA A 17 -4.26 -9.22 -4.05
N ALA A 18 -4.05 -10.28 -4.84
CA ALA A 18 -4.71 -10.43 -6.12
C ALA A 18 -6.15 -10.92 -5.90
N THR A 19 -7.13 -10.10 -6.30
CA THR A 19 -8.55 -10.51 -6.23
C THR A 19 -8.92 -11.46 -7.36
N GLU A 20 -8.26 -11.36 -8.51
CA GLU A 20 -8.39 -12.30 -9.63
C GLU A 20 -7.05 -12.34 -10.40
N THR A 21 -6.59 -13.53 -10.76
CA THR A 21 -5.38 -13.74 -11.57
C THR A 21 -5.60 -13.07 -12.92
N PRO A 22 -4.84 -12.02 -13.30
CA PRO A 22 -4.96 -11.47 -14.64
C PRO A 22 -4.56 -12.56 -15.63
N SER A 23 -5.53 -13.01 -16.43
CA SER A 23 -5.28 -13.93 -17.52
C SER A 23 -4.24 -13.31 -18.45
N THR A 24 -3.18 -14.09 -18.65
CA THR A 24 -1.93 -13.76 -19.34
C THR A 24 -2.22 -13.08 -20.68
N GLY A 25 -1.98 -11.77 -20.79
CA GLY A 25 -2.18 -11.04 -22.05
C GLY A 25 -2.33 -9.53 -21.94
N ARG A 26 -2.66 -8.98 -20.77
CA ARG A 26 -2.70 -7.53 -20.58
C ARG A 26 -1.30 -7.00 -20.25
N GLY A 27 -0.72 -6.26 -21.20
CA GLY A 27 0.64 -5.72 -21.12
C GLY A 27 0.91 -4.88 -19.86
N LEU A 28 2.21 -4.67 -19.58
CA LEU A 28 2.75 -3.97 -18.39
C LEU A 28 1.96 -2.72 -17.95
N ALA A 29 1.44 -1.92 -18.90
CA ALA A 29 0.64 -0.74 -18.62
C ALA A 29 -0.70 -1.03 -17.92
N ALA A 30 -1.36 -2.14 -18.25
CA ALA A 30 -2.60 -2.57 -17.61
C ALA A 30 -2.36 -3.10 -16.19
N ALA A 31 -1.23 -3.79 -15.97
CA ALA A 31 -0.81 -4.22 -14.64
C ALA A 31 -0.48 -3.00 -13.75
N ALA A 32 0.19 -1.98 -14.30
CA ALA A 32 0.48 -0.73 -13.60
C ALA A 32 -0.81 0.04 -13.23
N ALA A 33 -1.77 0.15 -14.16
CA ALA A 33 -3.05 0.81 -13.91
C ALA A 33 -3.92 0.07 -12.88
N ASP A 34 -3.94 -1.26 -12.92
CA ASP A 34 -4.63 -2.08 -11.92
C ASP A 34 -3.98 -1.92 -10.53
N THR A 35 -2.66 -1.97 -10.46
CA THR A 35 -1.94 -1.75 -9.19
C THR A 35 -2.18 -0.33 -8.66
N ALA A 36 -2.23 0.70 -9.52
CA ALA A 36 -2.55 2.06 -9.10
C ALA A 36 -3.97 2.18 -8.54
N ARG A 37 -4.94 1.48 -9.13
CA ARG A 37 -6.31 1.40 -8.61
C ARG A 37 -6.33 0.73 -7.24
N ARG A 38 -5.62 -0.39 -7.08
CA ARG A 38 -5.55 -1.13 -5.82
C ARG A 38 -4.79 -0.36 -4.74
N ALA A 39 -3.80 0.45 -5.11
CA ALA A 39 -3.09 1.33 -4.19
C ALA A 39 -4.04 2.34 -3.53
N ARG A 40 -5.08 2.83 -4.24
CA ARG A 40 -6.15 3.64 -3.62
C ARG A 40 -6.96 2.85 -2.58
N GLY A 41 -7.06 1.53 -2.75
CA GLY A 41 -7.66 0.63 -1.77
C GLY A 41 -6.92 0.63 -0.42
N LEU A 42 -5.60 0.83 -0.41
CA LEU A 42 -4.84 0.97 0.85
C LEU A 42 -5.25 2.22 1.63
N GLN A 43 -5.50 3.33 0.95
CA GLN A 43 -5.97 4.54 1.60
C GLN A 43 -7.36 4.34 2.21
N ALA A 44 -8.29 3.76 1.44
CA ALA A 44 -9.62 3.44 1.94
C ALA A 44 -9.57 2.44 3.12
N GLU A 45 -8.63 1.50 3.10
CA GLU A 45 -8.43 0.55 4.20
C GLU A 45 -7.86 1.24 5.45
N ALA A 46 -6.89 2.15 5.30
CA ALA A 46 -6.38 2.94 6.41
C ALA A 46 -7.49 3.81 7.03
N GLU A 47 -8.36 4.42 6.21
CA GLU A 47 -9.54 5.15 6.67
C GLU A 47 -10.53 4.24 7.41
N ARG A 48 -10.82 3.05 6.87
CA ARG A 48 -11.69 2.04 7.51
C ARG A 48 -11.17 1.59 8.88
N LEU A 49 -9.86 1.51 9.02
CA LEU A 49 -9.17 1.16 10.27
C LEU A 49 -9.06 2.33 11.24
N GLY A 50 -9.46 3.55 10.85
CA GLY A 50 -9.30 4.76 11.66
C GLY A 50 -7.84 5.22 11.77
N LEU A 51 -6.96 4.77 10.87
CA LEU A 51 -5.52 5.01 10.87
C LEU A 51 -5.08 5.82 9.62
N ALA A 52 -5.97 6.63 9.04
CA ALA A 52 -5.65 7.45 7.88
C ALA A 52 -4.48 8.41 8.15
N ASP A 53 -4.40 8.98 9.36
CA ASP A 53 -3.31 9.88 9.77
C ASP A 53 -1.95 9.16 9.90
N HIS A 54 -1.96 7.83 9.99
CA HIS A 54 -0.77 6.98 10.06
C HIS A 54 -0.21 6.64 8.67
N LEU A 55 -0.95 6.99 7.61
CA LEU A 55 -0.55 6.85 6.20
C LEU A 55 -0.02 8.19 5.69
N VAL A 56 1.28 8.29 5.48
CA VAL A 56 1.93 9.55 5.08
C VAL A 56 2.01 9.70 3.57
N TRP A 57 2.24 8.60 2.85
CA TRP A 57 2.40 8.62 1.41
C TRP A 57 2.16 7.25 0.78
N ILE A 58 1.56 7.25 -0.40
CA ILE A 58 1.48 6.09 -1.30
C ILE A 58 2.18 6.48 -2.59
N GLY A 59 3.23 5.75 -2.93
CA GLY A 59 3.99 5.96 -4.14
C GLY A 59 3.43 5.26 -5.36
N PRO A 60 4.04 5.52 -6.53
CA PRO A 60 3.64 4.86 -7.75
C PRO A 60 3.88 3.34 -7.64
N PRO A 61 2.95 2.51 -8.14
CA PRO A 61 3.14 1.08 -8.15
C PRO A 61 4.34 0.68 -9.00
N THR A 62 5.08 -0.31 -8.53
CA THR A 62 6.18 -0.94 -9.26
C THR A 62 5.65 -1.95 -10.29
N ALA A 63 6.48 -2.33 -11.27
CA ALA A 63 6.14 -3.28 -12.33
C ALA A 63 5.65 -4.67 -11.83
N PHE A 64 5.86 -4.99 -10.55
CA PHE A 64 5.56 -6.28 -9.94
C PHE A 64 4.34 -6.24 -8.99
N GLY A 65 3.52 -5.19 -9.04
CA GLY A 65 2.34 -5.10 -8.17
C GLY A 65 2.66 -4.74 -6.71
N MET A 66 3.89 -4.32 -6.42
CA MET A 66 4.28 -3.77 -5.13
C MET A 66 4.09 -2.26 -5.12
N VAL A 67 3.62 -1.72 -4.02
CA VAL A 67 3.37 -0.30 -3.82
C VAL A 67 4.27 0.21 -2.68
N PRO A 68 5.16 1.17 -2.94
CA PRO A 68 5.93 1.80 -1.87
C PRO A 68 5.01 2.72 -1.06
N VAL A 69 5.02 2.58 0.25
CA VAL A 69 4.16 3.29 1.18
C VAL A 69 5.01 3.83 2.33
N ALA A 70 4.80 5.09 2.72
CA ALA A 70 5.35 5.63 3.94
C ALA A 70 4.25 5.69 5.00
N CYS A 71 4.43 4.96 6.09
CA CYS A 71 3.45 4.88 7.18
C CYS A 71 4.12 4.56 8.53
N THR A 72 3.34 4.63 9.61
CA THR A 72 3.79 4.21 10.94
C THR A 72 3.74 2.69 11.09
N ALA A 73 4.46 2.17 12.09
CA ALA A 73 4.41 0.75 12.45
C ALA A 73 2.99 0.30 12.86
N GLU A 74 2.19 1.17 13.47
CA GLU A 74 0.81 0.86 13.89
C GLU A 74 -0.08 0.55 12.69
N LEU A 75 0.00 1.36 11.63
CA LEU A 75 -0.73 1.08 10.39
C LEU A 75 -0.22 -0.20 9.73
N VAL A 76 1.09 -0.47 9.77
CA VAL A 76 1.63 -1.72 9.24
C VAL A 76 1.06 -2.94 9.95
N GLU A 77 1.05 -2.95 11.28
CA GLU A 77 0.50 -4.07 12.05
C GLU A 77 -1.00 -4.26 11.79
N ALA A 78 -1.77 -3.17 11.64
CA ALA A 78 -3.17 -3.25 11.25
C ALA A 78 -3.35 -3.79 9.81
N LEU A 79 -2.52 -3.34 8.86
CA LEU A 79 -2.54 -3.79 7.47
C LEU A 79 -2.12 -5.26 7.30
N ARG A 80 -1.28 -5.82 8.19
CA ARG A 80 -0.92 -7.25 8.17
C ARG A 80 -2.14 -8.16 8.34
N ALA A 81 -3.15 -7.71 9.07
CA ALA A 81 -4.40 -8.44 9.26
C ALA A 81 -5.43 -8.16 8.15
N SER A 82 -5.14 -7.23 7.23
CA SER A 82 -6.07 -6.85 6.18
C SER A 82 -6.05 -7.84 5.01
N PRO A 83 -7.22 -8.27 4.50
CA PRO A 83 -7.28 -9.16 3.34
C PRO A 83 -6.81 -8.51 2.03
N VAL A 84 -6.65 -7.19 1.99
CA VAL A 84 -6.15 -6.48 0.80
C VAL A 84 -4.63 -6.52 0.67
N VAL A 85 -3.92 -6.93 1.72
CA VAL A 85 -2.46 -7.00 1.77
C VAL A 85 -2.02 -8.45 1.74
N ALA A 86 -1.18 -8.80 0.77
CA ALA A 86 -0.56 -10.12 0.69
C ALA A 86 0.76 -10.18 1.47
N ARG A 87 1.55 -9.11 1.40
CA ARG A 87 2.88 -9.05 2.02
C ARG A 87 3.30 -7.61 2.29
N ILE A 88 4.08 -7.42 3.35
CA ILE A 88 4.69 -6.13 3.70
C ILE A 88 6.17 -6.36 3.97
N GLU A 89 7.02 -5.57 3.31
CA GLU A 89 8.47 -5.54 3.52
C GLU A 89 8.88 -4.13 3.94
N ALA A 90 9.76 -4.00 4.93
CA ALA A 90 10.37 -2.71 5.22
C ALA A 90 11.45 -2.43 4.16
N GLU A 91 11.50 -1.22 3.63
CA GLU A 91 12.67 -0.80 2.83
C GLU A 91 13.87 -0.71 3.78
N ALA A 92 14.99 -1.33 3.42
CA ALA A 92 16.23 -1.17 4.17
C ALA A 92 16.75 0.26 3.98
N ASP A 93 17.09 0.92 5.10
CA ASP A 93 17.69 2.26 5.13
C ASP A 93 19.06 2.31 4.44
#